data_AF-A0A348S3Y3-F1
#
_entry.id   AF-A0A348S3Y3-F1
#
_cell.length_a   1.000
_cell.length_b   1.000
_cell.length_c   1.000
_cell.angle_alpha   90.00
_cell.angle_beta   90.00
_cell.angle_gamma   90.00
#
_symmetry.space_group_name_H-M   'P 1'
#
loop_
_entity.id
_entity.type
_entity.pdbx_description
1 polymer ?
#
loop_
_entity_poly.entity_id
_entity_poly.type
_entity_poly.pdbx_seq_one_letter_code
_entity_poly.pdbx_strand_id
1 'polypeptide(L)'
;SGGVSVGDYDFIKPAFESLGGEIDFWRIRIKPGKPLVFGEIKSVPVFGLPGNPGSATVTFTLFVHPALVKMGGVSKYQHSHIQGILTESMNNPGNRRLFLRVQLNADREVSMSGRNQASHALGSLATSDGLLSVPEGTVLAQGAPVSVMMWPKLS
;
A
#
# COMPACT_ATOMS: atom_id res chain seq x y z
N SER A 1 12.24 -1.52 7.99
CA SER A 1 10.82 -1.88 8.20
C SER A 1 10.66 -2.44 9.60
N GLY A 2 9.47 -2.37 10.20
CA GLY A 2 9.30 -2.66 11.64
C GLY A 2 9.50 -1.42 12.50
N GLY A 3 8.77 -1.35 13.62
CA GLY A 3 8.84 -0.26 14.59
C GLY A 3 7.78 0.84 14.46
N VAL A 4 6.80 0.72 13.57
CA VAL A 4 5.67 1.67 13.50
C VAL A 4 4.36 0.98 13.92
N SER A 5 4.18 0.80 15.23
CA SER A 5 2.94 0.40 15.92
C SER A 5 2.41 1.54 16.80
N VAL A 6 1.13 1.51 17.21
CA VAL A 6 0.42 2.57 17.97
C VAL A 6 1.13 3.01 19.26
N GLY A 7 1.97 2.15 19.85
CA GLY A 7 2.80 2.48 21.02
C GLY A 7 4.25 2.88 20.71
N ASP A 8 4.78 2.57 19.52
CA ASP A 8 6.17 2.91 19.15
C ASP A 8 6.35 4.41 18.86
N TYR A 9 5.22 5.13 18.76
CA TYR A 9 5.13 6.56 18.52
C TYR A 9 5.82 7.38 19.62
N ASP A 10 5.77 6.91 20.86
CA ASP A 10 6.35 7.61 22.01
C ASP A 10 7.88 7.76 21.87
N PHE A 11 8.52 6.88 21.09
CA PHE A 11 9.97 6.87 20.90
C PHE A 11 10.42 7.41 19.53
N ILE A 12 9.64 7.18 18.46
CA ILE A 12 10.04 7.60 17.11
C ILE A 12 10.14 9.12 16.99
N LYS A 13 9.15 9.86 17.50
CA LYS A 13 9.12 11.32 17.33
C LYS A 13 10.29 12.01 18.04
N PRO A 14 10.55 11.75 19.34
CA PRO A 14 11.73 12.32 20.00
C PRO A 14 13.05 11.90 19.36
N ALA A 15 13.15 10.65 18.88
CA ALA A 15 14.34 10.18 18.15
C ALA A 15 14.56 10.97 16.86
N PHE A 16 13.51 11.19 16.05
CA PHE A 16 13.58 12.03 14.84
C PHE A 16 14.02 13.46 15.17
N GLU A 17 13.39 14.10 16.15
CA GLU A 17 13.70 15.46 16.56
C GLU A 17 15.14 15.57 17.07
N SER A 18 15.62 14.60 17.86
CA SER A 18 17.01 14.57 18.34
C SER A 18 18.06 14.44 17.23
N LEU A 19 17.68 13.88 16.08
CA LEU A 19 18.54 13.78 14.90
C LEU A 19 18.48 15.04 14.02
N GLY A 20 17.69 16.05 14.42
CA GLY A 20 17.43 17.27 13.67
C GLY A 20 16.47 17.04 12.51
N GLY A 21 15.54 16.09 12.67
CA GLY A 21 14.51 15.78 11.70
C GLY A 21 13.12 16.28 12.07
N GLU A 22 12.28 16.40 11.05
CA GLU A 22 10.88 16.79 11.18
C GLU A 22 9.99 15.71 10.58
N ILE A 23 8.84 15.46 11.20
CA ILE A 23 7.83 14.52 10.71
C ILE A 23 6.74 15.32 10.01
N ASP A 24 6.56 15.09 8.71
CA ASP A 24 5.54 15.77 7.90
C ASP A 24 4.14 15.18 8.11
N PHE A 25 4.06 13.85 8.06
CA PHE A 25 2.79 13.18 8.29
C PHE A 25 2.96 11.83 8.96
N TRP A 26 1.92 11.53 9.74
CA TRP A 26 1.76 10.25 10.40
C TRP A 26 0.38 9.71 10.06
N ARG A 27 0.34 8.44 9.69
CA ARG A 27 -0.88 7.76 9.26
C ARG A 27 -1.45 8.26 7.94
N ILE A 28 -2.07 7.31 7.27
CA ILE A 28 -2.75 7.52 6.00
C ILE A 28 -4.11 6.85 6.06
N ARG A 29 -5.08 7.41 5.32
CA ARG A 29 -6.48 6.96 5.35
C ARG A 29 -6.69 5.75 4.42
N ILE A 30 -5.90 4.70 4.61
CA ILE A 30 -5.94 3.46 3.83
C ILE A 30 -6.04 2.20 4.70
N LYS A 31 -6.38 1.08 4.07
CA LYS A 31 -6.36 -0.26 4.65
C LYS A 31 -5.86 -1.26 3.61
N PRO A 32 -4.88 -2.15 3.92
CA PRO A 32 -4.01 -2.12 5.09
C PRO A 32 -3.00 -0.95 5.03
N GLY A 33 -2.22 -0.73 6.09
CA GLY A 33 -1.17 0.31 6.09
C GLY A 33 -1.53 1.64 6.73
N LYS A 34 -2.49 1.68 7.68
CA LYS A 34 -2.81 2.91 8.43
C LYS A 34 -1.55 3.59 9.02
N PRO A 35 -0.64 2.91 9.74
CA PRO A 35 0.59 3.55 10.20
C PRO A 35 1.57 3.72 9.03
N LEU A 36 1.93 4.96 8.72
CA LEU A 36 3.04 5.31 7.84
C LEU A 36 3.62 6.60 8.43
N VAL A 37 4.92 6.63 8.65
CA VAL A 37 5.64 7.85 9.04
C VAL A 37 6.42 8.33 7.83
N PHE A 38 6.31 9.62 7.55
CA PHE A 38 7.15 10.29 6.58
C PHE A 38 7.65 11.60 7.18
N GLY A 39 8.92 11.89 6.89
CA GLY A 39 9.58 13.11 7.31
C GLY A 39 10.97 13.18 6.70
N GLU A 40 11.74 14.16 7.14
CA GLU A 40 13.09 14.40 6.64
C GLU A 40 14.06 14.58 7.80
N ILE A 41 15.28 14.06 7.64
CA ILE A 41 16.40 14.32 8.54
C ILE A 41 17.50 14.96 7.69
N LYS A 42 17.83 16.23 7.94
CA LYS A 42 18.87 16.95 7.17
C LYS A 42 18.66 16.84 5.65
N SER A 43 17.43 17.06 5.20
CA SER A 43 17.00 16.95 3.80
C SER A 43 17.06 15.54 3.19
N VAL A 44 17.20 14.50 4.02
CA VAL A 44 17.11 13.10 3.60
C VAL A 44 15.72 12.58 3.95
N PRO A 45 14.90 12.16 2.96
CA PRO A 45 13.59 11.58 3.22
C PRO A 45 13.67 10.26 4.00
N VAL A 46 12.84 10.10 5.02
CA VAL A 46 12.76 8.91 5.86
C VAL A 46 11.34 8.37 5.89
N PHE A 47 11.20 7.07 5.63
CA PHE A 47 9.92 6.35 5.65
C PHE A 47 9.88 5.32 6.78
N GLY A 48 8.96 5.49 7.72
CA GLY A 48 8.62 4.49 8.73
C GLY A 48 7.46 3.62 8.26
N LEU A 49 7.75 2.39 7.85
CA LEU A 49 6.75 1.42 7.37
C LEU A 49 6.16 0.57 8.52
N PRO A 50 4.90 0.11 8.40
CA PRO A 50 4.33 -0.88 9.30
C PRO A 50 5.24 -2.11 9.48
N GLY A 51 5.27 -2.69 10.68
CA GLY A 51 5.98 -3.96 10.91
C GLY A 51 5.29 -5.19 10.30
N ASN A 52 4.01 -5.06 9.96
CA ASN A 52 3.25 -6.13 9.35
C ASN A 52 3.55 -6.24 7.84
N PRO A 53 3.94 -7.42 7.30
CA PRO A 53 4.40 -7.56 5.91
C PRO A 53 3.39 -7.14 4.84
N GLY A 54 2.11 -7.51 4.98
CA GLY A 54 1.09 -7.09 4.02
C GLY A 54 0.89 -5.58 4.00
N SER A 55 0.90 -4.96 5.18
CA SER A 55 0.83 -3.49 5.30
C SER A 55 2.09 -2.80 4.78
N ALA A 56 3.27 -3.34 5.08
CA ALA A 56 4.56 -2.83 4.62
C ALA A 56 4.66 -2.88 3.10
N THR A 57 4.19 -3.96 2.47
CA THR A 57 4.25 -4.12 1.01
C THR A 57 3.32 -3.16 0.29
N VAL A 58 2.08 -2.99 0.81
CA VAL A 58 1.13 -2.01 0.28
C VAL A 58 1.67 -0.59 0.41
N THR A 59 2.16 -0.21 1.59
CA THR A 59 2.69 1.14 1.83
C THR A 59 4.00 1.41 1.08
N PHE A 60 4.88 0.42 0.96
CA PHE A 60 6.07 0.52 0.11
C PHE A 60 5.68 0.79 -1.34
N THR A 61 4.76 -0.02 -1.88
CA THR A 61 4.30 0.11 -3.28
C THR A 61 3.68 1.47 -3.55
N LEU A 62 2.84 1.97 -2.64
CA LEU A 62 2.11 3.22 -2.83
C LEU A 62 2.94 4.48 -2.62
N PHE A 63 3.94 4.46 -1.72
CA PHE A 63 4.64 5.68 -1.28
C PHE A 63 6.16 5.62 -1.45
N VAL A 64 6.79 4.54 -1.01
CA VAL A 64 8.26 4.44 -1.00
C VAL A 64 8.80 4.20 -2.41
N HIS A 65 8.24 3.24 -3.15
CA HIS A 65 8.70 2.93 -4.50
C HIS A 65 8.61 4.15 -5.44
N PRO A 66 7.49 4.89 -5.52
CA PRO A 66 7.44 6.13 -6.30
C PRO A 66 8.47 7.18 -5.88
N ALA A 67 8.72 7.32 -4.56
CA ALA A 67 9.72 8.25 -4.05
C ALA A 67 11.13 7.87 -4.49
N LEU A 68 11.50 6.59 -4.35
CA LEU A 68 12.80 6.07 -4.80
C LEU A 68 12.99 6.24 -6.30
N VAL A 69 11.97 5.93 -7.10
CA VAL A 69 12.02 6.10 -8.56
C VAL A 69 12.23 7.58 -8.94
N LYS A 70 11.53 8.51 -8.27
CA LYS A 70 11.71 9.95 -8.48
C LYS A 70 13.10 10.43 -8.08
N MET A 71 13.62 9.95 -6.94
CA MET A 71 14.98 10.25 -6.48
C MET A 71 16.06 9.68 -7.42
N GLY A 72 15.77 8.57 -8.12
CA GLY A 72 16.60 8.01 -9.18
C GLY A 72 16.56 8.78 -10.50
N GLY A 73 15.89 9.94 -10.56
CA GLY A 73 15.88 10.82 -11.75
C GLY A 73 14.72 10.60 -12.71
N VAL A 74 13.77 9.70 -12.40
CA VAL A 74 12.58 9.50 -13.24
C VAL A 74 11.56 10.60 -12.94
N SER A 75 11.40 11.53 -13.87
CA SER A 75 10.54 12.71 -13.69
C SER A 75 9.04 12.43 -13.75
N LYS A 76 8.63 11.32 -14.40
CA LYS A 76 7.22 10.91 -14.55
C LYS A 76 7.07 9.42 -14.28
N TYR A 77 6.91 9.08 -13.01
CA TYR A 77 6.55 7.72 -12.62
C TYR A 77 5.03 7.57 -12.51
N GLN A 78 4.51 6.48 -13.07
CA GLN A 78 3.16 6.00 -12.83
C GLN A 78 3.24 4.51 -12.56
N HIS A 79 2.40 4.01 -11.65
CA HIS A 79 2.27 2.57 -11.47
C HIS A 79 1.78 1.93 -12.76
N SER A 80 2.25 0.71 -13.02
CA SER A 80 1.69 -0.09 -14.12
C SER A 80 0.27 -0.48 -13.75
N HIS A 81 -0.67 -0.27 -14.67
CA HIS A 81 -2.07 -0.61 -14.50
C HIS A 81 -2.53 -1.56 -15.61
N ILE A 82 -3.26 -2.61 -15.24
CA ILE A 82 -3.90 -3.51 -16.19
C ILE A 82 -5.41 -3.48 -15.97
N GLN A 83 -6.16 -3.34 -17.06
CA GLN A 83 -7.63 -3.41 -17.04
C GLN A 83 -8.09 -4.86 -16.95
N GLY A 84 -9.12 -5.11 -16.15
CA GLY A 84 -9.74 -6.43 -16.02
C GLY A 84 -11.20 -6.34 -15.55
N ILE A 85 -11.84 -7.50 -15.39
CA ILE A 85 -13.24 -7.63 -15.00
C ILE A 85 -13.34 -8.38 -13.67
N LEU A 86 -14.09 -7.86 -12.71
CA LEU A 86 -14.29 -8.52 -11.43
C LEU A 86 -15.09 -9.82 -11.56
N THR A 87 -14.59 -10.91 -10.99
CA THR A 87 -15.32 -12.19 -10.89
C THR A 87 -16.22 -12.27 -9.66
N GLU A 88 -16.04 -11.36 -8.70
CA GLU A 88 -16.79 -11.29 -7.45
C GLU A 88 -16.93 -9.82 -7.02
N SER A 89 -17.99 -9.52 -6.27
CA SER A 89 -18.22 -8.17 -5.75
C SER A 89 -17.24 -7.82 -4.63
N MET A 90 -16.64 -6.63 -4.68
CA MET A 90 -15.69 -6.13 -3.69
C MET A 90 -16.34 -5.06 -2.83
N ASN A 91 -16.60 -5.36 -1.56
CA ASN A 91 -17.25 -4.44 -0.63
C ASN A 91 -16.24 -3.74 0.29
N ASN A 92 -16.28 -2.41 0.33
CA ASN A 92 -15.58 -1.62 1.34
C ASN A 92 -16.57 -0.82 2.19
N PRO A 93 -17.12 -1.40 3.27
CA PRO A 93 -18.03 -0.70 4.17
C PRO A 93 -17.29 0.26 5.12
N GLY A 94 -15.95 0.25 5.09
CA GLY A 94 -15.13 1.02 6.00
C GLY A 94 -15.01 2.49 5.59
N ASN A 95 -14.45 3.29 6.50
CA ASN A 95 -14.18 4.71 6.31
C ASN A 95 -12.78 5.01 5.75
N ARG A 96 -12.10 4.01 5.18
CA ARG A 96 -10.75 4.12 4.62
C ARG A 96 -10.73 3.44 3.26
N ARG A 97 -9.96 3.98 2.33
CA ARG A 97 -9.72 3.34 1.03
C ARG A 97 -9.08 1.97 1.24
N LEU A 98 -9.69 0.95 0.67
CA LEU A 98 -9.24 -0.42 0.80
C LEU A 98 -8.38 -0.79 -0.42
N PHE A 99 -7.18 -1.28 -0.15
CA PHE A 99 -6.28 -1.84 -1.15
C PHE A 99 -6.29 -3.36 -0.99
N LEU A 100 -7.05 -4.03 -1.84
CA LEU A 100 -7.15 -5.49 -1.88
C LEU A 100 -6.00 -6.06 -2.71
N ARG A 101 -5.39 -7.14 -2.23
CA ARG A 101 -4.48 -7.95 -3.06
C ARG A 101 -5.33 -8.76 -4.00
N VAL A 102 -5.07 -8.66 -5.29
CA VAL A 102 -5.84 -9.34 -6.34
C VAL A 102 -4.95 -10.14 -7.25
N GLN A 103 -5.57 -11.11 -7.92
CA GLN A 103 -4.97 -11.89 -8.99
C GLN A 103 -5.63 -11.52 -10.31
N LEU A 104 -4.86 -11.57 -11.39
CA LEU A 104 -5.29 -11.33 -12.75
C LEU A 104 -4.90 -12.54 -13.60
N ASN A 105 -5.89 -13.27 -14.12
CA ASN A 105 -5.60 -14.40 -15.01
C ASN A 105 -5.38 -13.96 -16.47
N ALA A 106 -5.10 -14.93 -17.36
CA ALA A 106 -4.87 -14.67 -18.78
C ALA A 106 -6.07 -14.02 -19.49
N ASP A 107 -7.29 -14.29 -19.02
CA ASP A 107 -8.53 -13.75 -19.56
C ASP A 107 -8.90 -12.37 -18.98
N ARG A 108 -7.98 -11.77 -18.20
CA ARG A 108 -8.16 -10.48 -17.48
C ARG A 108 -9.29 -10.50 -16.45
N GLU A 109 -9.59 -11.67 -15.91
CA GLU A 109 -10.47 -11.80 -14.77
C GLU A 109 -9.74 -11.45 -13.48
N VAL A 110 -10.40 -10.67 -12.63
CA VAL A 110 -9.85 -10.12 -11.38
C VAL A 110 -10.59 -10.71 -10.20
N SER A 111 -9.86 -11.38 -9.31
CA SER A 111 -10.38 -11.95 -8.07
C SER A 111 -9.51 -11.61 -6.87
N MET A 112 -10.03 -11.78 -5.66
CA MET A 112 -9.23 -11.60 -4.45
C MET A 112 -8.13 -12.67 -4.35
N SER A 113 -6.92 -12.22 -4.06
CA SER A 113 -5.78 -13.13 -3.86
C SER A 113 -5.90 -13.85 -2.51
N GLY A 114 -6.21 -15.15 -2.56
CA GLY A 114 -6.42 -15.97 -1.38
C GLY A 114 -7.65 -15.58 -0.56
N ARG A 115 -8.05 -16.48 0.35
CA ARG A 115 -9.26 -16.30 1.18
C ARG A 115 -9.09 -15.28 2.31
N ASN A 116 -7.86 -15.00 2.72
CA ASN A 116 -7.56 -14.14 3.87
C ASN A 116 -6.82 -12.87 3.44
N GLN A 117 -7.53 -11.73 3.47
CA GLN A 117 -6.97 -10.40 3.23
C GLN A 117 -6.50 -9.72 4.52
N ALA A 118 -6.36 -10.44 5.62
CA ALA A 118 -5.76 -9.88 6.80
C ALA A 118 -4.31 -9.43 6.50
N SER A 119 -3.87 -8.41 7.23
CA SER A 119 -2.56 -7.82 7.00
C SER A 119 -1.43 -8.82 7.32
N HIS A 120 -1.65 -9.77 8.24
CA HIS A 120 -0.71 -10.85 8.58
C HIS A 120 -0.72 -12.03 7.59
N ALA A 121 -1.65 -12.06 6.64
CA ALA A 121 -1.81 -13.19 5.72
C ALA A 121 -0.80 -13.09 4.56
N LEU A 122 0.40 -13.64 4.77
CA LEU A 122 1.45 -13.72 3.75
C LEU A 122 1.02 -14.49 2.49
N GLY A 123 0.15 -15.49 2.63
CA GLY A 123 -0.35 -16.29 1.50
C GLY A 123 -1.08 -15.44 0.44
N SER A 124 -1.83 -14.42 0.85
CA SER A 124 -2.49 -13.49 -0.10
C SER A 124 -1.50 -12.65 -0.90
N LEU A 125 -0.31 -12.40 -0.36
CA LEU A 125 0.72 -11.62 -1.02
C LEU A 125 1.46 -12.48 -2.05
N ALA A 126 1.85 -13.69 -1.65
CA ALA A 126 2.63 -14.62 -2.47
C ALA A 126 1.95 -14.97 -3.81
N THR A 127 0.62 -14.97 -3.84
CA THR A 127 -0.14 -15.34 -5.02
C THR A 127 -0.73 -14.14 -5.76
N SER A 128 -0.56 -12.90 -5.27
CA SER A 128 -1.16 -11.71 -5.89
C SER A 128 -0.32 -11.10 -7.00
N ASP A 129 -0.98 -10.56 -8.01
CA ASP A 129 -0.34 -9.82 -9.11
C ASP A 129 -0.29 -8.30 -8.86
N GLY A 130 -1.18 -7.81 -7.99
CA GLY A 130 -1.24 -6.40 -7.67
C GLY A 130 -2.30 -6.01 -6.66
N LEU A 131 -2.68 -4.74 -6.72
CA LEU A 131 -3.62 -4.07 -5.84
C LEU A 131 -4.83 -3.54 -6.60
N LEU A 132 -6.01 -3.78 -6.04
CA LEU A 132 -7.24 -3.10 -6.43
C LEU A 132 -7.62 -2.08 -5.36
N SER A 133 -7.85 -0.83 -5.79
CA SER A 133 -8.32 0.24 -4.91
C SER A 133 -9.85 0.28 -4.89
N VAL A 134 -10.44 0.07 -3.72
CA VAL A 134 -11.87 0.16 -3.47
C VAL A 134 -12.14 1.37 -2.57
N PRO A 135 -12.81 2.43 -3.06
CA PRO A 135 -13.14 3.60 -2.25
C PRO A 135 -13.98 3.26 -1.01
N GLU A 136 -13.86 4.07 0.05
CA GLU A 136 -14.70 3.94 1.25
C GLU A 136 -16.20 4.02 0.94
N GLY A 137 -17.00 3.21 1.65
CA GLY A 137 -18.47 3.21 1.51
C GLY A 137 -18.98 2.74 0.15
N THR A 138 -18.17 2.02 -0.63
CA THR A 138 -18.54 1.56 -1.98
C THR A 138 -18.55 0.04 -2.08
N VAL A 139 -19.32 -0.45 -3.06
CA VAL A 139 -19.29 -1.82 -3.54
C VAL A 139 -18.96 -1.77 -5.02
N LEU A 140 -17.88 -2.44 -5.43
CA LEU A 140 -17.64 -2.74 -6.84
C LEU A 140 -18.36 -4.05 -7.16
N ALA A 141 -19.32 -4.01 -8.08
CA ALA A 141 -20.10 -5.18 -8.44
C ALA A 141 -19.26 -6.19 -9.23
N GLN A 142 -19.61 -7.48 -9.10
CA GLN A 142 -19.18 -8.51 -10.04
C GLN A 142 -19.48 -8.05 -11.49
N GLY A 143 -18.55 -8.33 -12.40
CA GLY A 143 -18.63 -7.90 -13.80
C GLY A 143 -18.19 -6.46 -14.05
N ALA A 144 -17.90 -5.67 -13.00
CA ALA A 144 -17.44 -4.30 -13.18
C ALA A 144 -16.01 -4.26 -13.79
N PRO A 145 -15.76 -3.36 -14.76
CA PRO A 145 -14.42 -3.09 -15.24
C PRO A 145 -13.61 -2.39 -14.15
N VAL A 146 -12.40 -2.87 -13.92
CA VAL A 146 -11.49 -2.36 -12.89
C VAL A 146 -10.07 -2.21 -13.43
N SER A 147 -9.31 -1.30 -12.81
CA SER A 147 -7.90 -1.12 -13.09
C SER A 147 -7.07 -1.64 -11.92
N VAL A 148 -6.31 -2.70 -12.17
CA VAL A 148 -5.41 -3.33 -11.20
C VAL A 148 -4.05 -2.63 -11.25
N MET A 149 -3.59 -2.11 -10.12
CA MET A 149 -2.25 -1.57 -9.94
C MET A 149 -1.28 -2.74 -9.74
N MET A 150 -0.41 -3.00 -10.70
CA MET A 150 0.52 -4.14 -10.64
C MET A 150 1.62 -3.90 -9.61
N TRP A 151 2.15 -4.98 -9.03
CA TRP A 151 3.34 -4.87 -8.19
C TRP A 151 4.52 -4.26 -8.96
N PRO A 152 5.37 -3.46 -8.28
CA PRO A 152 6.60 -2.96 -8.88
C PRO A 152 7.48 -4.12 -9.33
N LYS A 153 8.06 -4.01 -10.53
CA LYS A 153 9.11 -4.93 -10.96
C LYS A 153 10.41 -4.49 -10.30
N LEU A 154 10.92 -5.31 -9.37
CA LEU A 154 12.26 -5.16 -8.83
C LEU A 154 13.23 -5.82 -9.82
N SER A 155 13.79 -5.02 -10.73
CA SER A 155 14.83 -5.46 -11.67
C SER A 155 16.21 -5.39 -11.03
#